data_AF-A0AAV5SJI0-F1
#
_entry.id   AF-A0AAV5SJI0-F1
#
_cell.length_a   1.000
_cell.length_b   1.000
_cell.length_c   1.000
_cell.angle_alpha   90.00
_cell.angle_beta   90.00
_cell.angle_gamma   90.00
#
_symmetry.space_group_name_H-M   'P 1'
#
loop_
_entity.id
_entity.type
_entity.pdbx_description
1 polymer ?
#
loop_
_entity_poly.entity_id
_entity_poly.type
_entity_poly.pdbx_seq_one_letter_code
_entity_poly.pdbx_strand_id
1 'polypeptide(L)'
;VRLDPNRALINLLATNSAANYHSNNKFTPSQTLVKCYLCGKDTAHFYTTPSQPARRIEFLSSIVIRGAREYTRVEKLKSNRNIVKICPSHVSERQSVNIPSKQMAQKVYRKCDLCDNPAYPSYSSPDNVVAAMRFFENIIGV
;
A
#
# COMPACT_ATOMS: atom_id res chain seq x y z
N VAL A 1 -3.88 -2.26 55.65
CA VAL A 1 -3.21 -1.69 54.45
C VAL A 1 -2.93 -2.85 53.50
N ARG A 2 -3.77 -3.02 52.47
CA ARG A 2 -3.64 -4.08 51.45
C ARG A 2 -3.00 -3.46 50.21
N LEU A 3 -1.88 -4.01 49.74
CA LEU A 3 -1.17 -3.57 48.55
C LEU A 3 -1.68 -4.35 47.33
N ASP A 4 -2.15 -3.61 46.32
CA ASP A 4 -2.60 -4.12 45.02
C ASP A 4 -1.40 -4.54 44.15
N PRO A 5 -1.40 -5.74 43.54
CA PRO A 5 -0.29 -6.24 42.73
C PRO A 5 -0.32 -5.81 41.25
N ASN A 6 -1.29 -4.99 40.82
CA ASN A 6 -1.54 -4.71 39.40
C ASN A 6 -1.01 -3.35 38.89
N ARG A 7 0.14 -2.88 39.40
CA ARG A 7 0.72 -1.58 38.99
C ARG A 7 2.17 -1.66 38.51
N ALA A 8 2.49 -2.68 37.71
CA ALA A 8 3.76 -2.76 37.02
C ALA A 8 3.61 -3.54 35.71
N LEU A 9 3.15 -2.88 34.64
CA LEU A 9 3.34 -3.31 33.24
C LEU A 9 2.91 -2.19 32.28
N ILE A 10 3.50 -1.01 32.44
CA ILE A 10 3.50 0.03 31.42
C ILE A 10 4.96 0.46 31.27
N ASN A 11 5.46 0.47 30.03
CA ASN A 11 6.82 0.79 29.58
C ASN A 11 7.70 -0.42 29.23
N LEU A 12 7.41 -1.05 28.11
CA LEU A 12 8.44 -1.62 27.24
C LEU A 12 7.88 -1.72 25.81
N LEU A 13 8.71 -1.31 24.84
CA LEU A 13 8.47 -1.29 23.38
C LEU A 13 7.92 0.03 22.80
N ALA A 14 8.59 1.13 23.13
CA ALA A 14 8.54 2.37 22.35
C ALA A 14 9.96 2.84 21.95
N THR A 15 10.79 1.95 21.37
CA THR A 15 12.06 2.33 20.74
C THR A 15 12.45 1.31 19.68
N ASN A 16 11.75 1.31 18.55
CA ASN A 16 12.37 0.88 17.29
C ASN A 16 12.47 2.12 16.40
N SER A 17 13.48 2.91 16.75
CA SER A 17 14.43 3.55 15.85
C SER A 17 13.90 3.78 14.44
N ALA A 18 13.48 5.01 14.20
CA ALA A 18 13.58 5.65 12.90
C ALA A 18 14.98 5.38 12.36
N ALA A 19 15.09 4.41 11.45
CA ALA A 19 16.27 4.25 10.63
C ALA A 19 16.37 5.51 9.79
N ASN A 20 17.20 6.43 10.28
CA ASN A 20 17.79 7.52 9.55
C ASN A 20 18.24 7.01 8.17
N TYR A 21 17.40 7.19 7.16
CA TYR A 21 17.84 7.28 5.78
C TYR A 21 18.56 8.63 5.62
N HIS A 22 19.68 8.78 6.31
CA HIS A 22 20.68 9.78 5.95
C HIS A 22 21.34 9.30 4.66
N SER A 23 20.75 9.72 3.54
CA SER A 23 21.36 9.62 2.23
C SER A 23 22.60 10.52 2.19
N ASN A 24 23.73 10.00 2.67
CA ASN A 24 25.06 10.46 2.29
C ASN A 24 25.28 10.10 0.82
N ASN A 25 24.57 10.77 -0.09
CA ASN A 25 24.74 10.60 -1.51
C ASN A 25 25.93 11.47 -1.94
N LYS A 26 27.12 10.90 -1.79
CA LYS A 26 28.32 11.34 -2.51
C LYS A 26 27.97 11.49 -3.99
N PHE A 27 28.33 12.64 -4.54
CA PHE A 27 28.29 12.92 -5.98
C PHE A 27 28.85 11.72 -6.77
N THR A 28 28.00 11.11 -7.59
CA THR A 28 28.31 10.02 -8.51
C THR A 28 27.67 10.33 -9.88
N PRO A 29 28.16 9.71 -10.97
CA PRO A 29 28.43 10.31 -12.27
C PRO A 29 27.18 10.84 -12.98
N SER A 30 27.39 11.84 -13.86
CA SER A 30 26.44 12.39 -14.84
C SER A 30 25.30 11.41 -15.16
N GLN A 31 24.18 11.55 -14.47
CA GLN A 31 23.02 10.69 -14.68
C GLN A 31 22.50 10.94 -16.09
N THR A 32 22.63 9.96 -16.97
CA THR A 32 22.08 10.05 -18.31
C THR A 32 20.57 10.10 -18.19
N LEU A 33 19.98 11.20 -18.65
CA LEU A 33 18.54 11.34 -18.69
C LEU A 33 17.98 10.32 -19.68
N VAL A 34 16.91 9.64 -19.28
CA VAL A 34 16.22 8.65 -20.11
C VAL A 34 14.81 9.12 -20.39
N LYS A 35 14.38 8.99 -21.65
CA LYS A 35 13.04 9.37 -22.07
C LYS A 35 11.99 8.36 -21.62
N CYS A 36 10.96 8.82 -20.92
CA CYS A 36 9.84 7.96 -20.54
C CYS A 36 9.04 7.50 -21.77
N TYR A 37 8.73 6.22 -21.84
CA TYR A 37 7.94 5.66 -22.94
C TYR A 37 6.51 6.21 -23.02
N LEU A 38 5.90 6.50 -21.87
CA LEU A 38 4.48 6.91 -21.79
C LEU A 38 4.28 8.39 -22.09
N CYS A 39 4.91 9.29 -21.32
CA CYS A 39 4.73 10.74 -21.50
C CYS A 39 5.82 11.40 -22.37
N GLY A 40 6.93 10.71 -22.67
CA GLY A 40 8.03 11.27 -23.47
C GLY A 40 8.90 12.28 -22.72
N LYS A 41 8.69 12.50 -21.41
CA LYS A 41 9.54 13.37 -20.59
C LYS A 41 10.85 12.69 -20.24
N ASP A 42 11.94 13.45 -20.24
CA ASP A 42 13.24 12.99 -19.77
C ASP A 42 13.25 12.90 -18.24
N THR A 43 13.82 11.82 -17.71
CA THR A 43 13.85 11.55 -16.27
C THR A 43 15.16 10.90 -15.86
N ALA A 44 15.68 11.30 -14.70
CA ALA A 44 16.85 10.68 -14.08
C ALA A 44 16.48 9.37 -13.35
N HIS A 45 15.26 9.30 -12.83
CA HIS A 45 14.72 8.12 -12.17
C HIS A 45 13.71 7.43 -13.07
N PHE A 46 13.74 6.10 -13.14
CA PHE A 46 12.78 5.34 -13.94
C PHE A 46 12.56 3.95 -13.37
N TYR A 47 11.39 3.41 -13.67
CA TYR A 47 11.04 2.01 -13.50
C TYR A 47 11.20 1.30 -14.83
N THR A 48 11.59 0.03 -14.79
CA THR A 48 11.71 -0.81 -15.98
C THR A 48 10.63 -1.87 -15.93
N THR A 49 9.93 -2.09 -17.05
CA THR A 49 8.91 -3.15 -17.10
C THR A 49 9.54 -4.53 -16.80
N PRO A 50 8.94 -5.34 -15.91
CA PRO A 50 9.43 -6.69 -15.63
C PRO A 50 9.43 -7.59 -16.88
N SER A 51 10.36 -8.54 -16.92
CA SER A 51 10.42 -9.59 -17.94
C SER A 51 9.47 -10.76 -17.65
N GLN A 52 9.23 -11.05 -16.36
CA GLN A 52 8.32 -12.13 -15.94
C GLN A 52 6.85 -11.76 -16.26
N PRO A 53 6.09 -12.61 -16.98
CA PRO A 53 4.74 -12.27 -17.45
C PRO A 53 3.76 -11.86 -16.35
N ALA A 54 3.70 -12.61 -15.25
CA ALA A 54 2.78 -12.31 -14.14
C ALA A 54 3.06 -10.92 -13.51
N ARG A 55 4.32 -10.67 -13.13
CA ARG A 55 4.75 -9.37 -12.58
C ARG A 55 4.61 -8.23 -13.58
N ARG A 56 4.78 -8.52 -14.88
CA ARG A 56 4.58 -7.52 -15.94
C ARG A 56 3.13 -7.07 -16.00
N ILE A 57 2.17 -7.99 -15.98
CA ILE A 57 0.75 -7.66 -16.00
C ILE A 57 0.38 -6.83 -14.78
N GLU A 58 0.83 -7.24 -13.59
CA GLU A 58 0.62 -6.51 -12.34
C GLU A 58 1.20 -5.09 -12.41
N PHE A 59 2.47 -4.97 -12.81
CA PHE A 59 3.13 -3.68 -12.98
C PHE A 59 2.39 -2.77 -13.97
N LEU A 60 2.05 -3.29 -15.16
CA LEU A 60 1.34 -2.51 -16.19
C LEU A 60 -0.07 -2.11 -15.75
N SER A 61 -0.70 -2.91 -14.89
CA SER A 61 -2.03 -2.60 -14.34
C SER A 61 -1.97 -1.53 -13.25
N SER A 62 -0.82 -1.34 -12.61
CA SER A 62 -0.60 -0.29 -11.61
C SER A 62 -0.26 1.10 -12.20
N ILE A 63 -0.05 1.18 -13.52
CA ILE A 63 0.34 2.43 -14.19
C ILE A 63 -0.81 3.42 -14.22
N VAL A 64 -0.54 4.66 -13.80
CA VAL A 64 -1.49 5.76 -13.95
C VAL A 64 -1.49 6.28 -15.39
N ILE A 65 -2.67 6.20 -15.99
CA ILE A 65 -2.96 6.63 -17.37
C ILE A 65 -3.72 7.95 -17.31
N ARG A 66 -3.16 9.01 -17.88
CA ARG A 66 -3.74 10.37 -17.85
C ARG A 66 -4.38 10.78 -19.18
N GLY A 67 -4.37 9.93 -20.19
CA GLY A 67 -5.01 10.21 -21.47
C GLY A 67 -4.97 9.06 -22.47
N ALA A 68 -5.71 9.20 -23.57
CA ALA A 68 -5.88 8.16 -24.59
C ALA A 68 -4.57 7.67 -25.20
N ARG A 69 -3.61 8.58 -25.43
CA ARG A 69 -2.29 8.23 -25.99
C ARG A 69 -1.50 7.30 -25.07
N GLU A 70 -1.56 7.52 -23.75
CA GLU A 70 -0.87 6.67 -22.77
C GLU A 70 -1.57 5.32 -22.65
N TYR A 71 -2.90 5.31 -22.68
CA TYR A 71 -3.71 4.08 -22.69
C TYR A 71 -3.30 3.15 -23.84
N THR A 72 -3.31 3.64 -25.08
CA THR A 72 -2.92 2.85 -26.25
C THR A 72 -1.49 2.30 -26.14
N ARG A 73 -0.58 3.07 -25.55
CA ARG A 73 0.81 2.63 -25.31
C ARG A 73 0.88 1.51 -24.28
N VAL A 74 0.13 1.60 -23.18
CA VAL A 74 0.06 0.54 -22.16
C VAL A 74 -0.57 -0.72 -22.72
N GLU A 75 -1.67 -0.62 -23.47
CA GLU A 75 -2.30 -1.78 -24.11
C GLU A 75 -1.34 -2.48 -25.08
N LYS A 76 -0.59 -1.72 -25.89
CA LYS A 76 0.46 -2.27 -26.75
C LYS A 76 1.60 -2.94 -25.96
N LEU A 77 1.90 -2.48 -24.74
CA LEU A 77 2.89 -3.11 -23.87
C LEU A 77 2.38 -4.39 -23.20
N LYS A 78 1.07 -4.57 -23.06
CA LYS A 78 0.48 -5.82 -22.58
C LYS A 78 0.59 -6.92 -23.62
N SER A 79 0.41 -6.60 -24.90
CA SER A 79 0.57 -7.57 -26.01
C SER A 79 2.03 -7.90 -26.34
N ASN A 80 2.99 -7.02 -25.98
CA ASN A 80 4.39 -7.14 -26.39
C ASN A 80 5.34 -7.30 -25.19
N ARG A 81 6.46 -8.00 -25.37
CA ARG A 81 7.48 -8.21 -24.30
C ARG A 81 8.56 -7.13 -24.24
N ASN A 82 8.34 -5.98 -24.87
CA ASN A 82 9.34 -4.91 -24.93
C ASN A 82 9.64 -4.38 -23.53
N ILE A 83 10.95 -4.26 -23.23
CA ILE A 83 11.44 -3.66 -22.00
C ILE A 83 11.51 -2.15 -22.21
N VAL A 84 10.71 -1.39 -21.47
CA VAL A 84 10.66 0.08 -21.58
C VAL A 84 10.89 0.75 -20.23
N LYS A 85 11.29 2.04 -20.28
CA LYS A 85 11.52 2.88 -19.11
C LYS A 85 10.32 3.80 -18.86
N ILE A 86 9.86 3.84 -17.62
CA ILE A 86 8.67 4.57 -17.19
C ILE A 86 9.04 5.51 -16.05
N CYS A 87 8.72 6.80 -16.17
CA CYS A 87 9.05 7.76 -15.13
C CYS A 87 8.19 7.56 -13.87
N PRO A 88 8.65 8.01 -12.70
CA PRO A 88 7.93 7.84 -11.43
C PRO A 88 6.52 8.40 -11.42
N SER A 89 6.22 9.45 -12.18
CA SER A 89 4.87 10.03 -12.22
C SER A 89 3.81 9.07 -12.74
N HIS A 90 4.18 7.98 -13.43
CA HIS A 90 3.23 6.95 -13.88
C HIS A 90 3.13 5.76 -12.93
N VAL A 91 4.02 5.62 -11.96
CA VAL A 91 4.08 4.47 -11.03
C VAL A 91 3.74 4.89 -9.60
N SER A 92 4.01 6.15 -9.25
CA SER A 92 4.02 6.64 -7.87
C SER A 92 2.72 7.28 -7.40
N GLU A 93 1.63 7.15 -8.16
CA GLU A 93 0.29 7.34 -7.60
C GLU A 93 -0.20 5.98 -7.12
N ARG A 94 0.50 5.42 -6.12
CA ARG A 94 -0.29 5.14 -4.92
C ARG A 94 -0.86 6.50 -4.58
N GLN A 95 -2.06 6.76 -5.08
CA GLN A 95 -2.97 7.62 -4.36
C GLN A 95 -2.72 7.13 -2.93
N SER A 96 -2.14 7.98 -2.07
CA SER A 96 -2.76 8.11 -0.78
C SER A 96 -4.21 8.43 -1.14
N VAL A 97 -4.97 7.38 -1.48
CA VAL A 97 -6.32 7.25 -1.08
C VAL A 97 -6.11 7.61 0.37
N ASN A 98 -6.50 8.83 0.72
CA ASN A 98 -7.07 9.07 2.01
C ASN A 98 -8.20 8.04 2.06
N ILE A 99 -7.88 6.75 2.23
CA ILE A 99 -8.68 5.82 2.96
C ILE A 99 -8.73 6.61 4.25
N PRO A 100 -9.85 7.28 4.58
CA PRO A 100 -9.92 7.95 5.86
C PRO A 100 -9.46 6.89 6.84
N SER A 101 -8.32 7.15 7.50
CA SER A 101 -7.63 6.19 8.37
C SER A 101 -8.43 5.98 9.67
N LYS A 102 -9.75 6.15 9.58
CA LYS A 102 -10.80 6.20 10.59
C LYS A 102 -12.11 5.62 10.04
N GLN A 103 -12.03 4.49 9.36
CA GLN A 103 -13.02 3.44 9.62
C GLN A 103 -12.25 2.16 9.96
N MET A 104 -11.32 2.28 10.92
CA MET A 104 -11.14 1.15 11.84
C MET A 104 -12.54 0.79 12.31
N ALA A 105 -12.96 -0.46 12.08
CA ALA A 105 -14.18 -0.99 12.66
C ALA A 105 -14.24 -0.48 14.11
N GLN A 106 -15.22 0.39 14.39
CA GLN A 106 -15.37 0.89 15.75
C GLN A 106 -15.56 -0.35 16.62
N LYS A 107 -14.65 -0.59 17.56
CA LYS A 107 -14.85 -1.61 18.58
C LYS A 107 -16.05 -1.15 19.41
N VAL A 108 -17.22 -1.62 19.02
CA VAL A 108 -18.42 -1.46 19.83
C VAL A 108 -18.36 -2.58 20.86
N TYR A 109 -18.11 -2.22 22.11
CA TYR A 109 -18.26 -3.13 23.22
C TYR A 109 -19.75 -3.23 23.54
N ARG A 110 -20.42 -4.27 23.02
CA ARG A 110 -21.80 -4.58 23.41
C ARG A 110 -21.77 -5.53 24.61
N LYS A 111 -22.65 -5.30 25.58
CA LYS A 111 -22.94 -6.30 26.61
C LYS A 111 -23.58 -7.49 25.91
N CYS A 112 -23.08 -8.69 26.20
CA CYS A 112 -23.70 -9.91 25.71
C CYS A 112 -24.95 -10.17 26.54
N ASP A 113 -26.11 -10.26 25.93
CA ASP A 113 -27.37 -10.53 26.65
C ASP A 113 -27.44 -11.97 27.20
N LEU A 114 -26.48 -12.83 26.83
CA LEU A 114 -26.38 -14.23 27.26
C LEU A 114 -25.31 -14.46 28.34
N CYS A 115 -24.37 -13.55 28.54
CA CYS A 115 -23.34 -13.70 29.57
C CYS A 115 -22.91 -12.35 30.16
N ASP A 116 -22.79 -12.30 31.49
CA ASP A 116 -22.40 -11.10 32.25
C ASP A 116 -20.94 -10.64 32.05
N ASN A 117 -20.22 -11.21 31.08
CA ASN A 117 -18.80 -10.97 30.85
C ASN A 117 -18.54 -10.28 29.49
N PRO A 118 -18.27 -8.96 29.45
CA PRO A 118 -18.11 -8.23 28.20
C PRO A 118 -16.64 -8.19 27.77
N ALA A 119 -16.19 -9.16 26.99
CA ALA A 119 -14.84 -9.07 26.41
C ALA A 119 -14.62 -9.85 25.10
N TYR A 120 -15.61 -9.87 24.20
CA TYR A 120 -15.32 -10.22 22.80
C TYR A 120 -15.50 -8.99 21.91
N PRO A 121 -14.46 -8.56 21.16
CA PRO A 121 -14.62 -7.49 20.21
C PRO A 121 -15.57 -7.96 19.09
N SER A 122 -16.80 -7.43 19.09
CA SER A 122 -17.70 -7.61 17.96
C SER A 122 -17.32 -6.62 16.85
N TYR A 123 -17.09 -7.14 15.66
CA TYR A 123 -16.90 -6.33 14.46
C TYR A 123 -18.23 -6.27 13.71
N SER A 124 -18.71 -5.07 13.38
CA SER A 124 -19.85 -4.92 12.49
C SER A 124 -19.42 -5.24 11.06
N SER A 125 -20.20 -6.08 10.35
CA SER A 125 -19.98 -6.31 8.93
C SER A 125 -20.10 -4.98 8.16
N PRO A 126 -19.23 -4.70 7.19
CA PRO A 126 -19.42 -3.57 6.28
C PRO A 126 -20.76 -3.70 5.54
N ASP A 127 -21.48 -2.59 5.34
CA ASP A 127 -22.75 -2.55 4.59
C ASP A 127 -22.56 -2.75 3.07
N ASN A 128 -21.30 -2.77 2.61
CA ASN A 128 -20.93 -2.90 1.20
C ASN A 128 -20.38 -4.30 0.92
N VAL A 129 -20.96 -4.98 -0.09
CA VAL A 129 -20.59 -6.34 -0.51
C VAL A 129 -19.10 -6.51 -0.80
N VAL A 130 -18.48 -5.54 -1.48
CA VAL A 130 -17.04 -5.58 -1.83
C VAL A 130 -16.17 -5.43 -0.59
N ALA A 131 -16.58 -4.56 0.35
CA ALA A 131 -15.88 -4.40 1.61
C ALA A 131 -16.06 -5.62 2.54
N ALA A 132 -17.25 -6.24 2.51
CA ALA A 132 -17.54 -7.47 3.24
C ALA A 132 -16.67 -8.65 2.76
N MET A 133 -16.53 -8.84 1.44
CA MET A 133 -15.65 -9.89 0.91
C MET A 133 -14.20 -9.73 1.41
N ARG A 134 -13.65 -8.51 1.33
CA ARG A 134 -12.29 -8.23 1.83
C ARG A 134 -12.16 -8.35 3.36
N PHE A 135 -13.23 -8.07 4.09
CA PHE A 135 -13.29 -8.24 5.53
C PHE A 135 -13.18 -9.73 5.90
N PHE A 136 -13.91 -10.61 5.21
CA PHE A 136 -13.83 -12.05 5.45
C PHE A 136 -12.51 -12.67 4.98
N GLU A 137 -11.93 -12.22 3.86
CA GLU A 137 -10.59 -12.64 3.42
C GLU A 137 -9.52 -12.41 4.51
N ASN A 138 -9.60 -11.29 5.23
CA ASN A 138 -8.66 -10.97 6.31
C ASN A 138 -8.93 -11.70 7.63
N ILE A 139 -10.16 -12.17 7.88
CA ILE A 139 -10.52 -12.90 9.11
C ILE A 139 -10.19 -14.38 9.00
N ILE A 140 -10.36 -14.96 7.81
CA ILE A 140 -10.25 -16.41 7.63
C ILE A 140 -8.78 -16.86 7.53
N GLY A 141 -7.84 -15.98 7.15
CA GLY A 141 -6.40 -16.25 7.28
C GLY A 141 -5.94 -17.59 6.69
N VAL A 142 -6.42 -17.94 5.49
CA VAL A 142 -5.99 -19.13 4.74
C VAL A 142 -5.19 -18.68 3.52
#